data_AF-J8F2E9-F1
#
_entry.id   AF-J8F2E9-F1
#
_cell.length_a   1.000
_cell.length_b   1.000
_cell.length_c   1.000
_cell.angle_alpha   90.00
_cell.angle_beta   90.00
_cell.angle_gamma   90.00
#
_symmetry.space_group_name_H-M   'P 1'
#
loop_
_entity.id
_entity.type
_entity.pdbx_description
1 polymer ?
#
loop_
_entity_poly.entity_id
_entity_poly.type
_entity_poly.pdbx_seq_one_letter_code
_entity_poly.pdbx_strand_id
1 'polypeptide(L)'
;MRVKLLFILSLLLFTSCSPLKNNEDATVKPYKLTKEQSDILQMTPIQEGNRIFYDVTVKNNKDELHATIEYYQNGKKVKEIANIASSHF
;
A
#
# COMPACT_ATOMS: atom_id res chain seq x y z
N MET A 1 39.39 26.67 26.84
CA MET A 1 37.92 26.56 26.60
C MET A 1 37.52 26.46 25.13
N ARG A 2 38.19 27.18 24.20
CA ARG A 2 37.82 27.19 22.76
C ARG A 2 37.87 25.82 22.06
N VAL A 3 38.86 24.99 22.38
CA VAL A 3 39.03 23.65 21.75
C VAL A 3 37.90 22.68 22.13
N LYS A 4 37.40 22.74 23.38
CA LYS A 4 36.28 21.90 23.83
C LYS A 4 34.97 22.27 23.11
N LEU A 5 34.77 23.57 22.85
CA LEU A 5 33.58 24.05 22.14
C LEU A 5 33.54 23.59 20.68
N LEU A 6 34.69 23.62 20.00
CA LEU A 6 34.86 23.10 18.64
C LEU A 6 34.60 21.60 18.56
N PHE A 7 35.01 20.85 19.58
CA PHE A 7 34.77 19.41 19.65
C PHE A 7 33.29 19.08 19.79
N ILE A 8 32.56 19.82 20.63
CA ILE A 8 31.10 19.66 20.81
C ILE A 8 30.34 20.03 19.53
N LEU A 9 30.75 21.10 18.85
CA LEU A 9 30.14 21.52 17.58
C LEU A 9 30.36 20.49 16.47
N SER A 10 31.53 19.85 16.45
CA SER A 10 31.86 18.76 15.52
C SER A 10 30.99 17.52 15.77
N LEU A 11 30.82 17.11 17.04
CA LEU A 11 29.94 15.98 17.39
C LEU A 11 28.48 16.18 16.97
N LEU A 12 27.96 17.42 17.04
CA LEU A 12 26.59 17.75 16.62
C LEU A 12 26.39 17.64 15.10
N LEU A 13 27.46 17.79 14.30
CA LEU A 13 27.41 17.63 12.85
C LEU A 13 27.45 16.15 12.42
N PHE A 14 28.03 15.27 13.24
CA PHE A 14 28.06 13.83 12.96
C PHE A 14 26.77 13.10 13.37
N THR A 15 25.90 13.71 14.18
CA THR A 15 24.58 13.17 14.52
C THR A 15 23.46 13.71 13.63
N SER A 16 23.73 14.69 12.75
CA SER A 16 22.70 15.20 11.85
C SER A 16 22.41 14.21 10.74
N CYS A 17 21.17 13.72 10.74
CA CYS A 17 20.52 12.98 9.66
C CYS A 17 21.32 11.84 9.06
N SER A 18 21.20 10.67 9.66
CA SER A 18 21.00 9.50 8.79
C SER A 18 19.81 9.84 7.88
N PRO A 19 19.94 9.84 6.55
CA PRO A 19 18.76 9.86 5.72
C PRO A 19 17.91 8.70 6.23
N LEU A 20 16.66 8.97 6.62
CA LEU A 20 15.68 7.91 6.71
C LEU A 20 15.91 7.11 5.43
N LYS A 21 16.10 5.79 5.54
CA LYS A 21 15.90 4.91 4.39
C LYS A 21 14.44 5.06 4.00
N ASN A 22 14.09 6.18 3.38
CA ASN A 22 13.00 6.28 2.47
C ASN A 22 13.31 5.14 1.53
N ASN A 23 12.41 4.18 1.48
CA ASN A 23 12.43 3.18 0.43
C ASN A 23 12.15 3.95 -0.87
N GLU A 24 13.16 4.70 -1.32
CA GLU A 24 13.22 5.28 -2.65
C GLU A 24 12.94 4.10 -3.57
N ASP A 25 11.84 4.24 -4.29
CA ASP A 25 11.45 3.40 -5.41
C ASP A 25 10.80 2.04 -5.12
N ALA A 26 10.27 1.79 -3.92
CA ALA A 26 9.23 0.77 -3.76
C ALA A 26 7.90 1.28 -4.34
N THR A 27 7.87 1.60 -5.63
CA THR A 27 6.64 1.95 -6.34
C THR A 27 5.85 0.66 -6.52
N VAL A 28 4.92 0.42 -5.58
CA VAL A 28 3.94 -0.67 -5.71
C VAL A 28 3.03 -0.32 -6.88
N LYS A 29 3.31 -0.90 -8.05
CA LYS A 29 2.42 -0.79 -9.20
C LYS A 29 1.23 -1.71 -8.96
N PRO A 30 0.00 -1.27 -9.28
CA PRO A 30 -1.17 -2.14 -9.21
C PRO A 30 -0.94 -3.42 -10.01
N TYR A 31 -1.33 -4.56 -9.46
CA TYR A 31 -1.26 -5.82 -10.18
C TYR A 31 -2.22 -5.78 -11.36
N LYS A 32 -1.70 -6.00 -12.58
CA LYS A 32 -2.52 -6.04 -13.78
C LYS A 32 -3.20 -7.39 -13.88
N LEU A 33 -4.52 -7.41 -13.74
CA LEU A 33 -5.33 -8.63 -13.87
C LEU A 33 -5.14 -9.26 -15.25
N THR A 34 -5.13 -10.59 -15.29
CA THR A 34 -5.23 -11.34 -16.56
C THR A 34 -6.60 -11.13 -17.19
N LYS A 35 -6.77 -11.55 -18.44
CA LYS A 35 -8.08 -11.47 -19.13
C LYS A 35 -9.14 -12.26 -18.36
N GLU A 36 -8.83 -13.50 -17.99
CA GLU A 36 -9.70 -14.38 -17.20
C GLU A 36 -10.06 -13.77 -15.85
N GLN A 37 -9.10 -13.14 -15.16
CA GLN A 37 -9.35 -12.45 -13.90
C GLN A 37 -10.21 -11.20 -14.10
N SER A 38 -9.99 -10.45 -15.19
CA SER A 38 -10.77 -9.25 -15.53
C SER A 38 -12.21 -9.56 -15.94
N ASP A 39 -12.45 -10.79 -16.41
CA ASP A 39 -13.80 -11.30 -16.71
C ASP A 39 -14.61 -11.57 -15.43
N ILE A 40 -13.94 -11.82 -14.29
CA ILE A 40 -14.55 -12.04 -12.97
C ILE A 40 -14.58 -10.74 -12.15
N LEU A 41 -13.50 -9.96 -12.19
CA LEU A 41 -13.27 -8.80 -11.35
C LEU A 41 -12.87 -7.61 -12.21
N GLN A 42 -13.69 -6.57 -12.23
CA GLN A 42 -13.36 -5.31 -12.89
C GLN A 42 -12.98 -4.28 -11.83
N MET A 43 -11.80 -3.68 -11.99
CA MET A 43 -11.28 -2.66 -11.09
C MET A 43 -10.94 -1.41 -11.89
N THR A 44 -11.62 -0.31 -11.60
CA THR A 44 -11.34 0.99 -12.23
C THR A 44 -10.66 1.89 -11.21
N PRO A 45 -9.39 2.28 -11.41
CA PRO A 45 -8.72 3.20 -10.52
C PRO A 45 -9.25 4.62 -10.73
N ILE A 46 -9.57 5.31 -9.63
CA ILE A 46 -10.00 6.70 -9.59
C ILE A 46 -8.98 7.47 -8.75
N GLN A 47 -8.24 8.39 -9.38
CA GLN A 47 -7.21 9.17 -8.69
C GLN A 47 -7.77 10.50 -8.20
N GLU A 48 -7.66 10.74 -6.88
CA GLU A 48 -8.07 12.00 -6.24
C GLU A 48 -6.93 12.52 -5.36
N GLY A 49 -6.16 13.47 -5.91
CA GLY A 49 -4.97 14.01 -5.25
C GLY A 49 -3.95 12.91 -4.93
N ASN A 50 -3.63 12.75 -3.64
CA ASN A 50 -2.68 11.74 -3.14
C ASN A 50 -3.34 10.40 -2.80
N ARG A 51 -4.63 10.22 -3.13
CA ARG A 51 -5.39 9.00 -2.86
C ARG A 51 -5.75 8.33 -4.18
N ILE A 52 -5.73 6.99 -4.15
CA ILE A 52 -6.24 6.16 -5.24
C ILE A 52 -7.40 5.38 -4.67
N PHE A 53 -8.57 5.59 -5.27
CA PHE A 53 -9.76 4.79 -5.03
C PHE A 53 -9.87 3.73 -6.12
N TYR A 54 -10.58 2.64 -5.83
CA TYR A 54 -10.91 1.63 -6.81
C TYR A 54 -12.42 1.43 -6.79
N ASP A 55 -13.05 1.64 -7.93
CA ASP A 55 -14.39 1.13 -8.17
C ASP A 55 -14.25 -0.35 -8.56
N VAL A 56 -14.90 -1.23 -7.80
CA VAL A 56 -14.74 -2.68 -7.90
C VAL A 56 -16.09 -3.31 -8.23
N THR A 57 -16.19 -3.86 -9.43
CA THR A 57 -17.35 -4.66 -9.86
C THR A 57 -16.96 -6.12 -9.92
N VAL A 58 -17.61 -6.96 -9.13
CA VAL A 58 -17.46 -8.42 -9.22
C VAL A 58 -18.57 -8.96 -10.10
N LYS A 59 -18.21 -9.50 -11.26
CA LYS A 59 -19.15 -10.20 -12.14
C LYS A 59 -19.40 -11.58 -11.55
N ASN A 60 -20.49 -11.73 -10.82
CA ASN A 60 -20.90 -13.02 -10.30
C ASN A 60 -22.13 -13.54 -11.06
N ASN A 61 -21.97 -14.66 -11.77
CA ASN A 61 -23.08 -15.39 -12.38
C ASN A 61 -23.55 -16.56 -11.47
N LYS A 62 -23.05 -16.63 -10.23
CA LYS A 62 -23.42 -17.63 -9.23
C LYS A 62 -24.24 -16.98 -8.12
N ASP A 63 -25.02 -17.79 -7.41
CA ASP A 63 -25.92 -17.31 -6.35
C ASP A 63 -25.21 -16.73 -5.12
N GLU A 64 -23.92 -17.04 -4.93
CA GLU A 64 -23.15 -16.65 -3.75
C GLU A 64 -21.81 -15.99 -4.13
N LEU A 65 -21.50 -14.89 -3.45
CA LEU A 65 -20.28 -14.11 -3.58
C LEU A 65 -19.57 -14.06 -2.22
N HIS A 66 -18.29 -14.42 -2.22
CA HIS A 66 -17.38 -14.20 -1.09
C HIS A 66 -16.17 -13.40 -1.57
N ALA A 67 -15.90 -12.28 -0.90
CA ALA A 67 -14.77 -11.41 -1.20
C ALA A 67 -14.07 -10.99 0.09
N THR A 68 -12.73 -11.08 0.09
CA THR A 68 -11.89 -10.63 1.20
C THR A 68 -10.94 -9.55 0.70
N ILE A 69 -10.84 -8.45 1.43
CA ILE A 69 -9.87 -7.38 1.17
C ILE A 69 -8.77 -7.51 2.21
N GLU A 70 -7.54 -7.72 1.77
CA GLU A 70 -6.38 -7.91 2.63
C GLU A 70 -5.34 -6.79 2.44
N TYR A 71 -4.71 -6.37 3.54
CA TYR A 71 -3.63 -5.40 3.52
C TYR A 71 -2.29 -6.07 3.70
N TYR A 72 -1.38 -5.81 2.76
CA TYR A 72 0.01 -6.28 2.80
C TYR A 72 0.96 -5.10 2.91
N GLN A 73 2.00 -5.26 3.74
CA GLN A 73 3.11 -4.32 3.86
C GLN A 73 4.42 -5.11 3.80
N ASN A 74 5.36 -4.67 2.97
CA ASN A 74 6.65 -5.33 2.79
C ASN A 74 6.54 -6.83 2.48
N GLY A 75 5.56 -7.21 1.65
CA GLY A 75 5.32 -8.60 1.26
C GLY A 75 4.66 -9.49 2.33
N LYS A 76 4.27 -8.94 3.49
CA LYS A 76 3.61 -9.69 4.57
C LYS A 76 2.19 -9.20 4.78
N LYS A 77 1.24 -10.12 5.01
CA LYS A 77 -0.12 -9.79 5.40
C LYS A 77 -0.08 -9.10 6.76
N VAL A 78 -0.64 -7.90 6.84
CA VAL A 78 -0.75 -7.12 8.07
C VAL A 78 -2.10 -7.37 8.72
N LYS A 79 -3.18 -7.27 7.93
CA LYS A 79 -4.55 -7.51 8.41
C LYS A 79 -5.52 -7.77 7.26
N GLU A 80 -6.66 -8.35 7.61
CA GLU A 80 -7.87 -8.31 6.79
C GLU A 80 -8.57 -6.97 7.01
N ILE A 81 -8.95 -6.29 5.92
CA ILE A 81 -9.67 -5.02 5.95
C ILE A 81 -11.18 -5.28 5.96
N ALA A 82 -11.64 -6.21 5.14
CA ALA A 82 -13.06 -6.51 5.00
C ALA A 82 -13.27 -7.96 4.56
N ASN A 83 -14.37 -8.53 5.05
CA ASN A 83 -14.95 -9.79 4.59
C ASN A 83 -16.37 -9.51 4.13
N ILE A 84 -16.66 -9.75 2.86
CA ILE A 84 -17.92 -9.42 2.23
C ILE A 84 -18.50 -10.71 1.66
N ALA A 85 -19.66 -11.10 2.18
CA ALA A 85 -20.44 -12.21 1.67
C ALA A 85 -21.81 -11.70 1.23
N SER A 86 -22.29 -12.17 0.10
CA SER A 86 -23.63 -11.86 -0.41
C SER A 86 -24.18 -13.09 -1.11
N SER A 87 -25.46 -13.39 -0.86
CA SER A 87 -26.20 -14.42 -1.59
C SER A 87 -27.52 -13.86 -2.10
N HIS A 88 -27.95 -14.30 -3.28
CA HIS A 88 -29.34 -14.12 -3.69
C HIS A 88 -30.20 -15.14 -2.92
N PHE A 89 -31.26 -14.67 -2.25
CA PHE A 89 -32.32 -15.51 -1.69
C PHE A 89 -33.55 -15.46 -2.60
#